data_AF-A0A5Q2NQV0-F1
#
_entry.id   AF-A0A5Q2NQV0-F1
#
_cell.length_a   1.000
_cell.length_b   1.000
_cell.length_c   1.000
_cell.angle_alpha   90.00
_cell.angle_beta   90.00
_cell.angle_gamma   90.00
#
_symmetry.space_group_name_H-M   'P 1'
#
loop_
_entity.id
_entity.type
_entity.pdbx_description
1 polymer ?
#
loop_
_entity_poly.entity_id
_entity_poly.type
_entity_poly.pdbx_seq_one_letter_code
_entity_poly.pdbx_strand_id
1 'polypeptide(L)'
;MIEKIRRMDEKKLTKAMTAANIFFIAGCFLIAYLGGNHDYITFETGIWLFLLFFLPALAVMILMYIRGDAQTRRSYLIRIVLAVVVFGGLNLYRFYMN
;
A
#
# COMPACT_ATOMS: atom_id res chain seq x y z
N MET A 1 12.55 -16.84 -13.21
CA MET A 1 11.96 -15.64 -12.56
C MET A 1 11.97 -15.73 -11.04
N ILE A 2 11.53 -16.86 -10.46
CA ILE A 2 11.51 -17.12 -9.01
C ILE A 2 12.92 -17.05 -8.37
N GLU A 3 13.96 -17.50 -9.06
CA GLU A 3 15.35 -17.48 -8.56
C GLU A 3 15.97 -16.07 -8.49
N LYS A 4 15.58 -15.16 -9.39
CA LYS A 4 15.99 -13.74 -9.34
C LYS A 4 15.40 -13.02 -8.12
N ILE A 5 14.15 -13.36 -7.77
CA ILE A 5 13.45 -12.82 -6.59
C ILE A 5 14.05 -13.39 -5.30
N ARG A 6 14.45 -14.67 -5.31
CA ARG A 6 15.09 -15.35 -4.17
C ARG A 6 16.50 -14.79 -3.85
N ARG A 7 17.23 -14.31 -4.87
CA ARG A 7 18.56 -13.70 -4.75
C ARG A 7 18.56 -12.19 -4.47
N MET A 8 17.40 -11.55 -4.44
CA MET A 8 17.35 -10.14 -4.07
C MET A 8 17.84 -9.98 -2.63
N ASP A 9 18.63 -8.98 -2.31
CA ASP A 9 19.17 -8.85 -0.95
C ASP A 9 18.03 -8.45 0.01
N GLU A 10 17.91 -9.09 1.16
CA GLU A 10 16.85 -8.80 2.15
C GLU A 10 16.93 -7.33 2.58
N LYS A 11 18.16 -6.81 2.71
CA LYS A 11 18.43 -5.39 2.99
C LYS A 11 17.87 -4.46 1.90
N LYS A 12 17.91 -4.88 0.63
CA LYS A 12 17.37 -4.09 -0.49
C LYS A 12 15.83 -4.08 -0.47
N LEU A 13 15.19 -5.20 -0.14
CA LEU A 13 13.73 -5.29 0.02
C LEU A 13 13.25 -4.43 1.18
N THR A 14 13.91 -4.51 2.33
CA THR A 14 13.55 -3.67 3.49
C THR A 14 13.73 -2.19 3.17
N LYS A 15 14.83 -1.79 2.51
CA LYS A 15 15.04 -0.41 2.08
C LYS A 15 13.98 0.05 1.07
N ALA A 16 13.58 -0.81 0.13
CA ALA A 16 12.50 -0.52 -0.81
C ALA A 16 11.15 -0.36 -0.10
N MET A 17 10.87 -1.18 0.92
CA MET A 17 9.66 -1.08 1.73
C MET A 17 9.63 0.23 2.53
N THR A 18 10.75 0.61 3.14
CA THR A 18 10.87 1.89 3.83
C THR A 18 10.65 3.07 2.88
N ALA A 19 11.27 3.04 1.70
CA ALA A 19 11.09 4.09 0.70
C ALA A 19 9.63 4.18 0.21
N ALA A 20 8.98 3.04 -0.05
CA ALA A 20 7.58 2.98 -0.45
C ALA A 20 6.64 3.50 0.66
N ASN A 21 6.93 3.21 1.93
CA ASN A 21 6.17 3.74 3.07
C ASN A 21 6.33 5.25 3.21
N ILE A 22 7.54 5.79 3.06
CA ILE A 22 7.78 7.25 3.11
C ILE A 22 7.01 7.94 1.98
N PHE A 23 7.08 7.38 0.76
CA PHE A 23 6.34 7.87 -0.38
C PHE A 23 4.82 7.85 -0.14
N PHE A 24 4.31 6.76 0.44
CA PHE A 24 2.90 6.64 0.80
C PHE A 24 2.47 7.69 1.83
N ILE A 25 3.23 7.85 2.91
CA ILE A 25 2.95 8.84 3.96
C ILE A 25 2.95 10.26 3.39
N ALA A 26 3.95 10.60 2.57
CA ALA A 26 4.02 11.89 1.89
C ALA A 26 2.80 12.11 0.97
N GLY A 27 2.37 11.09 0.23
CA GLY A 27 1.16 11.10 -0.57
C GLY A 27 -0.12 11.33 0.25
N CYS A 28 -0.25 10.69 1.41
CA CYS A 28 -1.37 10.91 2.33
C CYS A 28 -1.42 12.36 2.84
N PHE A 29 -0.26 12.94 3.20
CA PHE A 29 -0.20 14.34 3.59
C PHE A 29 -0.60 15.28 2.44
N LEU A 30 -0.17 14.97 1.21
CA LEU A 30 -0.55 15.73 0.02
C LEU A 30 -2.07 15.67 -0.21
N ILE A 31 -2.67 14.49 -0.14
CA ILE A 31 -4.13 14.30 -0.31
C ILE A 31 -4.90 15.03 0.79
N ALA A 32 -4.47 14.90 2.05
CA ALA A 32 -5.10 15.59 3.18
C ALA A 32 -5.00 17.12 3.04
N TYR A 33 -3.86 17.63 2.56
CA TYR A 33 -3.68 19.05 2.29
C TYR A 33 -4.59 19.54 1.16
N LEU A 34 -4.62 18.82 0.03
CA LEU A 34 -5.38 19.20 -1.16
C LEU A 34 -6.90 19.08 -0.97
N GLY A 35 -7.36 18.05 -0.26
CA GLY A 35 -8.78 17.76 -0.04
C GLY A 35 -9.36 18.31 1.26
N GLY A 36 -8.52 18.68 2.24
CA GLY A 36 -9.00 19.17 3.53
C GLY A 36 -9.28 20.68 3.53
N ASN A 37 -8.23 21.49 3.31
CA ASN A 37 -8.32 22.94 3.50
C ASN A 37 -8.57 23.72 2.21
N HIS A 38 -8.37 23.08 1.06
CA HIS A 38 -8.34 23.79 -0.20
C HIS A 38 -9.37 23.30 -1.23
N ASP A 39 -10.06 22.18 -0.96
CA ASP A 39 -11.02 21.54 -1.88
C ASP A 39 -10.51 21.42 -3.34
N TYR A 40 -9.19 21.31 -3.52
CA TYR A 40 -8.58 21.24 -4.85
C TYR A 40 -8.85 19.91 -5.55
N ILE A 41 -9.21 18.87 -4.79
CA ILE A 41 -9.45 17.54 -5.31
C ILE A 41 -10.80 17.02 -4.79
N THR A 42 -11.56 16.38 -5.67
CA THR A 42 -12.77 15.66 -5.26
C THR A 42 -12.40 14.39 -4.49
N PHE A 43 -13.34 13.86 -3.72
CA PHE A 43 -13.18 12.60 -3.02
C PHE A 43 -12.73 11.45 -3.94
N GLU A 44 -13.28 11.38 -5.16
CA GLU A 44 -12.87 10.37 -6.16
C GLU A 44 -11.41 10.53 -6.58
N THR A 45 -10.97 11.77 -6.87
CA THR A 45 -9.56 12.05 -7.19
C THR A 45 -8.64 11.70 -6.01
N GLY A 46 -9.06 11.98 -4.78
CA GLY A 46 -8.35 11.60 -3.56
C GLY A 46 -8.14 10.09 -3.44
N ILE A 47 -9.16 9.28 -3.75
CA ILE A 47 -9.04 7.81 -3.75
C ILE A 47 -8.06 7.32 -4.82
N TRP A 48 -8.14 7.86 -6.05
CA TRP A 48 -7.22 7.47 -7.13
C TRP A 48 -5.76 7.81 -6.79
N LEU A 49 -5.53 8.99 -6.22
CA LEU A 49 -4.20 9.38 -5.71
C LEU A 49 -3.76 8.46 -4.59
N PHE A 50 -4.64 8.15 -3.64
CA PHE A 50 -4.32 7.25 -2.53
C PHE A 50 -3.91 5.85 -3.03
N LEU A 51 -4.64 5.29 -4.00
CA LEU A 51 -4.29 4.03 -4.66
C LEU A 51 -2.92 4.11 -5.35
N LEU A 52 -2.63 5.21 -6.05
CA LEU A 52 -1.34 5.41 -6.71
C LEU A 52 -0.17 5.39 -5.72
N PHE A 53 -0.32 6.04 -4.56
CA PHE A 53 0.70 6.05 -3.51
C PHE A 53 0.80 4.72 -2.76
N PHE A 54 -0.30 3.96 -2.68
CA PHE A 54 -0.38 2.71 -1.93
C PHE A 54 0.17 1.49 -2.69
N LEU A 55 -0.11 1.41 -4.00
CA LEU A 55 0.27 0.26 -4.83
C LEU A 55 1.76 -0.13 -4.75
N PRO A 56 2.73 0.81 -4.73
CA PRO A 56 4.14 0.47 -4.58
C PRO A 56 4.46 -0.27 -3.27
N ALA A 57 3.87 0.18 -2.15
CA ALA A 57 4.06 -0.46 -0.85
C ALA A 57 3.43 -1.86 -0.82
N LEU A 58 2.25 -2.02 -1.43
CA LEU A 58 1.60 -3.31 -1.58
C LEU A 58 2.42 -4.28 -2.44
N ALA A 59 2.97 -3.81 -3.56
CA ALA A 59 3.82 -4.62 -4.43
C ALA A 59 5.08 -5.12 -3.71
N VAL A 60 5.74 -4.26 -2.94
CA VAL A 60 6.91 -4.67 -2.13
C VAL A 60 6.50 -5.66 -1.05
N MET A 61 5.35 -5.47 -0.37
CA MET A 61 4.84 -6.45 0.61
C MET A 61 4.55 -7.81 -0.01
N ILE A 62 3.98 -7.87 -1.22
CA ILE A 62 3.73 -9.13 -1.94
C ILE A 62 5.06 -9.83 -2.27
N LEU A 63 6.09 -9.08 -2.70
CA LEU A 63 7.42 -9.64 -2.95
C LEU A 63 8.06 -10.19 -1.66
N MET A 64 7.90 -9.50 -0.53
CA MET A 64 8.35 -9.99 0.79
C MET A 64 7.57 -11.24 1.21
N TYR A 65 6.25 -11.29 0.95
CA TYR A 65 5.41 -12.45 1.22
C TYR A 65 5.87 -13.69 0.43
N ILE A 66 6.06 -13.57 -0.89
CA ILE A 66 6.49 -14.69 -1.74
C ILE A 66 7.82 -15.28 -1.24
N ARG A 67 8.72 -14.41 -0.75
CA ARG A 67 10.04 -14.82 -0.28
C ARG A 67 10.09 -15.34 1.15
N GLY A 68 9.27 -14.79 2.06
CA GLY A 68 9.39 -15.07 3.49
C GLY A 68 9.24 -16.55 3.85
N ASP A 69 9.82 -16.97 4.96
CA ASP A 69 9.58 -18.30 5.55
C ASP A 69 8.14 -18.43 6.05
N ALA A 70 7.71 -19.64 6.41
CA ALA A 70 6.32 -19.93 6.79
C ALA A 70 5.76 -18.99 7.90
N GLN A 71 6.60 -18.60 8.86
CA GLN A 71 6.22 -17.69 9.94
C GLN A 71 6.14 -16.23 9.48
N THR A 72 7.11 -15.77 8.68
CA THR A 72 7.15 -14.42 8.11
C THR A 72 6.04 -14.22 7.07
N ARG A 73 5.72 -15.26 6.29
CA ARG A 73 4.58 -15.31 5.35
C ARG A 73 3.26 -15.02 6.03
N ARG A 74 3.00 -15.60 7.21
CA ARG A 74 1.76 -15.32 7.96
C ARG A 74 1.67 -13.85 8.36
N SER A 75 2.77 -13.25 8.82
CA SER A 75 2.80 -11.82 9.16
C SER A 75 2.53 -10.94 7.95
N TYR A 76 3.17 -11.21 6.81
CA TYR A 76 2.92 -10.46 5.58
C TYR A 76 1.51 -10.69 5.02
N LEU A 77 0.98 -11.92 5.12
CA LEU A 77 -0.40 -12.24 4.73
C LEU A 77 -1.40 -11.40 5.52
N ILE A 78 -1.25 -11.35 6.85
CA ILE A 78 -2.12 -10.54 7.72
C ILE A 78 -2.06 -9.06 7.31
N ARG A 79 -0.86 -8.53 7.03
CA ARG A 79 -0.69 -7.13 6.58
C ARG A 79 -1.34 -6.88 5.22
N ILE A 80 -1.20 -7.81 4.26
CA ILE A 80 -1.84 -7.73 2.93
C ILE A 80 -3.36 -7.81 3.06
N VAL A 81 -3.89 -8.70 3.90
CA VAL A 81 -5.33 -8.83 4.14
C VAL A 81 -5.88 -7.58 4.81
N LEU A 82 -5.22 -7.04 5.84
CA LEU A 82 -5.59 -5.77 6.46
C LEU A 82 -5.61 -4.63 5.45
N ALA A 83 -4.58 -4.54 4.62
CA ALA A 83 -4.53 -3.64 3.49
C ALA A 83 -5.75 -3.81 2.58
N VAL A 84 -6.02 -5.01 2.07
CA VAL A 84 -7.15 -5.24 1.16
C VAL A 84 -8.51 -4.96 1.83
N VAL A 85 -8.68 -5.32 3.11
CA VAL A 85 -9.93 -5.12 3.87
C VAL A 85 -10.19 -3.63 4.12
N VAL A 86 -9.17 -2.84 4.47
CA VAL A 86 -9.34 -1.39 4.64
C VAL A 86 -9.78 -0.73 3.32
N PHE A 87 -9.20 -1.14 2.20
CA PHE A 87 -9.56 -0.61 0.88
C PHE A 87 -10.90 -1.14 0.36
N GLY A 88 -11.21 -2.39 0.62
CA GLY A 88 -12.50 -3.00 0.32
C GLY A 88 -13.62 -2.39 1.16
N GLY A 89 -13.35 -2.10 2.44
CA GLY A 89 -14.25 -1.41 3.36
C GLY A 89 -14.57 0.01 2.92
N LEU A 90 -13.58 0.76 2.40
CA LEU A 90 -13.81 2.08 1.81
C LEU A 90 -14.71 2.02 0.57
N ASN A 91 -14.56 1.00 -0.28
CA ASN A 91 -15.45 0.79 -1.42
C ASN A 91 -16.86 0.32 -1.02
N LEU A 92 -16.97 -0.54 -0.01
CA LEU A 92 -18.25 -0.97 0.55
C LEU A 92 -19.01 0.19 1.22
N TYR A 93 -18.29 1.08 1.90
CA TYR A 93 -18.88 2.30 2.45
C TYR A 93 -19.47 3.19 1.34
N ARG A 94 -18.78 3.32 0.21
CA ARG A 94 -19.31 3.99 -0.98
C ARG A 94 -20.56 3.28 -1.54
N PHE A 95 -20.61 1.95 -1.54
CA PHE A 95 -21.79 1.20 -1.98
C PHE A 95 -23.01 1.39 -1.06
N TYR A 96 -22.78 1.62 0.24
CA TYR A 96 -23.87 1.85 1.22
C TYR A 96 -24.32 3.32 1.31
N MET A 97 -23.48 4.28 0.87
CA MET A 97 -23.76 5.72 0.91
C MET A 97 -24.41 6.28 -0.37
N ASN A 98 -24.43 5.51 -1.46
CA ASN A 98 -25.15 5.78 -2.70
C ASN A 98 -26.45 4.97 -2.76
#